data_AF-A0A3A6JPI3-F1
#
_entry.id   AF-A0A3A6JPI3-F1
#
_cell.length_a   1.000
_cell.length_b   1.000
_cell.length_c   1.000
_cell.angle_alpha   90.00
_cell.angle_beta   90.00
_cell.angle_gamma   90.00
#
_symmetry.space_group_name_H-M   'P 1'
#
loop_
_entity.id
_entity.type
_entity.pdbx_description
1 polymer ?
#
loop_
_entity_poly.entity_id
_entity_poly.type
_entity_poly.pdbx_seq_one_letter_code
_entity_poly.pdbx_strand_id
1 'polypeptide(L)'
;MIQMYTISDILTDINRGCLANNMIEDCFTYRIIYFVNDGNNGRKFYIDCSYRDLRKSLENIIRGKLTLTNNIVIAETTVIKNGKCTCLQSRSYSFSLEEYFRRVKGECNSRNNQYCRNAG
;
A
#
# COMPACT_ATOMS: atom_id res chain seq x y z
N MET A 1 -8.53 7.03 11.84
CA MET A 1 -7.67 7.97 11.09
C MET A 1 -7.52 7.42 9.69
N ILE A 2 -7.92 8.16 8.65
CA ILE A 2 -7.58 7.78 7.27
C ILE A 2 -6.15 8.27 7.06
N GLN A 3 -5.18 7.34 7.14
CA GLN A 3 -3.78 7.64 6.88
C GLN A 3 -3.54 7.53 5.38
N MET A 4 -2.97 8.57 4.77
CA MET A 4 -2.55 8.54 3.38
C MET A 4 -1.26 7.72 3.27
N TYR A 5 -1.36 6.51 2.74
CA TYR A 5 -0.22 5.64 2.50
C TYR A 5 0.49 6.00 1.19
N THR A 6 1.77 5.66 1.11
CA THR A 6 2.61 5.80 -0.07
C THR A 6 3.09 4.43 -0.53
N ILE A 7 3.58 4.37 -1.77
CA ILE A 7 4.21 3.16 -2.31
C ILE A 7 5.48 2.81 -1.52
N SER A 8 6.19 3.81 -1.00
CA SER A 8 7.36 3.59 -0.15
C SER A 8 7.01 2.88 1.17
N ASP A 9 5.82 3.12 1.73
CA ASP A 9 5.37 2.41 2.93
C ASP A 9 5.20 0.91 2.63
N ILE A 10 4.58 0.59 1.50
CA ILE A 10 4.41 -0.79 1.03
C ILE A 10 5.76 -1.46 0.79
N LEU A 11 6.66 -0.81 0.06
CA LEU A 11 7.98 -1.37 -0.25
C LEU A 11 8.81 -1.59 1.03
N THR A 12 8.74 -0.67 1.99
CA THR A 12 9.41 -0.82 3.28
C THR A 12 8.91 -2.06 4.02
N ASP A 13 7.60 -2.32 3.96
CA ASP A 13 6.99 -3.49 4.59
C ASP A 13 7.41 -4.79 3.89
N ILE A 14 7.39 -4.82 2.54
CA ILE A 14 7.88 -5.95 1.75
C ILE A 14 9.34 -6.25 2.08
N ASN A 15 10.20 -5.24 2.17
CA ASN A 15 11.62 -5.42 2.48
C ASN A 15 11.83 -6.00 3.88
N ARG A 16 11.03 -5.56 4.86
CA ARG A 16 11.01 -6.17 6.20
C ARG A 16 10.54 -7.62 6.14
N GLY A 17 9.53 -7.92 5.32
CA GLY A 17 9.07 -9.29 5.06
C GLY A 17 10.17 -10.17 4.47
N CYS A 18 10.93 -9.68 3.48
CA CYS A 18 12.06 -10.38 2.89
C CYS A 18 13.14 -10.68 3.94
N LEU A 19 13.50 -9.67 4.74
CA LEU A 19 14.50 -9.79 5.80
C LEU A 19 14.06 -10.81 6.87
N ALA A 20 12.83 -10.69 7.37
CA ALA A 20 12.28 -11.59 8.39
C ALA A 20 12.24 -13.06 7.91
N ASN A 21 12.09 -13.26 6.60
CA ASN A 21 12.06 -14.59 6.01
C ASN A 21 13.42 -15.01 5.45
N ASN A 22 14.54 -14.31 5.69
CA ASN A 22 15.87 -14.64 5.15
C ASN A 22 15.82 -14.91 3.64
N MET A 23 15.29 -13.97 2.88
CA MET A 23 15.17 -14.05 1.43
C MET A 23 16.25 -13.23 0.74
N ILE A 24 16.75 -13.74 -0.39
CA ILE A 24 17.50 -12.94 -1.37
C ILE A 24 16.47 -12.40 -2.37
N GLU A 25 16.28 -11.09 -2.40
CA GLU A 25 15.08 -10.48 -2.97
C GLU A 25 14.93 -10.76 -4.47
N ASP A 26 16.02 -10.72 -5.21
CA ASP A 26 16.06 -10.92 -6.66
C ASP A 26 15.83 -12.39 -7.09
N CYS A 27 15.76 -13.34 -6.15
CA CYS A 27 15.58 -14.77 -6.46
C CYS A 27 14.11 -15.22 -6.51
N PHE A 28 13.15 -14.33 -6.25
CA PHE A 28 11.73 -14.66 -6.13
C PHE A 28 10.85 -13.90 -7.12
N THR A 29 9.74 -14.53 -7.48
CA THR A 29 8.61 -13.86 -8.13
C THR A 29 7.63 -13.40 -7.05
N TYR A 30 7.24 -12.14 -7.13
CA TYR A 30 6.34 -11.50 -6.18
C TYR A 30 4.96 -11.39 -6.80
N ARG A 31 3.95 -11.89 -6.09
CA ARG A 31 2.55 -11.74 -6.47
C ARG A 31 1.90 -10.64 -5.64
N ILE A 32 1.55 -9.55 -6.28
CA ILE A 32 0.77 -8.45 -5.68
C ILE A 32 -0.70 -8.78 -5.84
N ILE A 33 -1.42 -8.91 -4.74
CA ILE A 33 -2.88 -9.12 -4.69
C ILE A 33 -3.53 -7.81 -4.30
N TYR A 34 -4.49 -7.35 -5.12
CA TYR A 34 -5.18 -6.09 -4.87
C TYR A 34 -6.66 -6.16 -5.22
N PHE A 35 -7.41 -5.23 -4.65
CA PHE A 35 -8.84 -5.05 -4.89
C PHE A 35 -9.09 -3.66 -5.46
N VAL A 36 -10.02 -3.58 -6.40
CA VAL A 36 -10.60 -2.31 -6.85
C VAL A 36 -12.05 -2.32 -6.41
N ASN A 37 -12.42 -1.41 -5.52
CA ASN A 37 -13.77 -1.31 -4.96
C ASN A 37 -14.44 -0.04 -5.47
N ASP A 38 -15.57 -0.19 -6.15
CA ASP A 38 -16.38 0.89 -6.67
C ASP A 38 -17.82 0.73 -6.14
N GLY A 39 -18.19 1.57 -5.17
CA GLY A 39 -19.42 1.40 -4.39
C GLY A 39 -19.49 0.03 -3.71
N ASN A 40 -20.55 -0.73 -4.00
CA ASN A 40 -20.78 -2.09 -3.46
C ASN A 40 -20.08 -3.20 -4.28
N ASN A 41 -19.34 -2.84 -5.33
CA ASN A 41 -18.70 -3.81 -6.22
C ASN A 41 -17.19 -3.85 -5.98
N GLY A 42 -16.71 -4.91 -5.32
CA GLY A 42 -15.28 -5.20 -5.17
C GLY A 42 -14.81 -6.25 -6.17
N ARG A 43 -13.72 -5.99 -6.89
CA ARG A 43 -13.08 -6.97 -7.79
C ARG A 43 -11.66 -7.25 -7.34
N LYS A 44 -11.31 -8.55 -7.23
CA LYS A 44 -9.98 -9.03 -6.88
C LYS A 44 -9.13 -9.20 -8.14
N PHE A 45 -7.87 -8.78 -8.06
CA PHE A 45 -6.88 -8.92 -9.12
C PHE A 45 -5.54 -9.39 -8.52
N TYR A 46 -4.67 -9.91 -9.39
CA TYR A 46 -3.29 -10.20 -9.04
C TYR A 46 -2.37 -9.88 -10.22
N ILE A 47 -1.12 -9.56 -9.91
CA ILE A 47 -0.04 -9.47 -10.89
C ILE A 47 1.21 -10.11 -10.30
N ASP A 48 2.01 -10.74 -11.17
CA ASP A 48 3.31 -11.27 -10.81
C ASP A 48 4.40 -10.34 -11.37
N CYS A 49 5.42 -10.01 -10.56
CA CYS A 49 6.56 -9.21 -10.99
C CYS A 49 7.85 -9.59 -10.26
N SER A 50 8.99 -9.09 -10.76
CA SER A 50 10.28 -9.19 -10.08
C SER A 50 10.36 -8.20 -8.91
N TYR A 51 11.34 -8.39 -8.02
CA TYR A 51 11.60 -7.42 -6.94
C TYR A 51 11.89 -6.01 -7.48
N ARG A 52 12.73 -5.91 -8.53
CA ARG A 52 13.11 -4.64 -9.17
C ARG A 52 11.91 -3.91 -9.78
N ASP A 53 10.91 -4.67 -10.23
CA ASP A 53 9.69 -4.12 -10.83
C ASP A 53 8.60 -3.79 -9.81
N LEU A 54 8.73 -4.17 -8.53
CA LEU A 54 7.69 -3.96 -7.51
C LEU A 54 7.20 -2.52 -7.47
N ARG A 55 8.12 -1.55 -7.46
CA ARG A 55 7.78 -0.13 -7.42
C ARG A 55 6.93 0.26 -8.62
N LYS A 56 7.42 -0.05 -9.83
CA LYS A 56 6.75 0.24 -11.10
C LYS A 56 5.37 -0.44 -11.18
N SER A 57 5.29 -1.69 -10.73
CA SER A 57 4.05 -2.46 -10.68
C SER A 57 3.02 -1.83 -9.74
N LEU A 58 3.42 -1.45 -8.53
CA LEU A 58 2.55 -0.74 -7.57
C LEU A 58 2.11 0.62 -8.13
N GLU A 59 3.03 1.39 -8.72
CA GLU A 59 2.74 2.67 -9.37
C GLU A 59 1.71 2.49 -10.48
N ASN A 60 1.87 1.49 -11.34
CA ASN A 60 0.96 1.19 -12.45
C ASN A 60 -0.43 0.75 -11.96
N ILE A 61 -0.51 -0.06 -10.90
CA ILE A 61 -1.78 -0.48 -10.29
C ILE A 61 -2.53 0.76 -9.78
N ILE A 62 -1.87 1.56 -8.95
CA ILE A 62 -2.51 2.72 -8.31
C ILE A 62 -2.86 3.76 -9.36
N ARG A 63 -1.90 4.20 -10.18
CA ARG A 63 -2.12 5.23 -11.19
C ARG A 63 -3.07 4.80 -12.31
N GLY A 64 -3.03 3.52 -12.69
CA GLY A 64 -3.82 3.00 -13.80
C GLY A 64 -5.25 2.63 -13.44
N LYS A 65 -5.58 2.45 -12.16
CA LYS A 65 -6.91 2.01 -11.71
C LYS A 65 -7.62 3.00 -10.78
N LEU A 66 -6.92 3.95 -10.16
CA LEU A 66 -7.52 4.85 -9.17
C LEU A 66 -8.38 5.91 -9.88
N THR A 67 -9.61 6.07 -9.43
CA THR A 67 -10.56 7.06 -9.94
C THR A 67 -11.09 7.93 -8.79
N LEU A 68 -11.98 8.88 -9.11
CA LEU A 68 -12.60 9.76 -8.11
C LEU A 68 -13.59 9.04 -7.19
N THR A 69 -14.14 7.89 -7.62
CA THR A 69 -15.25 7.21 -6.94
C THR A 69 -14.86 5.87 -6.32
N ASN A 70 -13.67 5.37 -6.62
CA ASN A 70 -13.23 4.06 -6.16
C ASN A 70 -12.19 4.16 -5.05
N ASN A 71 -11.90 3.01 -4.45
CA ASN A 71 -10.70 2.81 -3.67
C ASN A 71 -9.95 1.58 -4.18
N ILE A 72 -8.63 1.60 -4.01
CA ILE A 72 -7.77 0.47 -4.31
C ILE A 72 -7.17 -0.02 -3.01
N VAL A 73 -7.27 -1.32 -2.75
CA VAL A 73 -6.63 -1.96 -1.59
C VAL A 73 -5.54 -2.88 -2.09
N ILE A 74 -4.29 -2.54 -1.84
CA ILE A 74 -3.17 -3.49 -1.94
C ILE A 74 -3.28 -4.38 -0.72
N ALA A 75 -3.78 -5.61 -0.91
CA ALA A 75 -4.11 -6.49 0.19
C ALA A 75 -2.86 -7.20 0.70
N GLU A 76 -2.11 -7.81 -0.21
CA GLU A 76 -0.98 -8.65 0.12
C GLU A 76 0.07 -8.63 -1.01
N THR A 77 1.32 -8.86 -0.65
CA THR A 77 2.37 -9.25 -1.60
C THR A 77 2.99 -10.53 -1.10
N THR A 78 2.95 -11.56 -1.95
CA THR A 78 3.31 -12.92 -1.56
C THR A 78 4.42 -13.48 -2.44
N VAL A 79 5.16 -14.43 -1.89
CA VAL A 79 6.17 -15.21 -2.61
C VAL A 79 6.00 -16.69 -2.30
N ILE A 80 6.46 -17.55 -3.20
CA ILE A 80 6.57 -18.99 -2.92
C ILE A 80 7.99 -19.29 -2.46
N LYS A 81 8.15 -19.68 -1.18
CA LYS A 81 9.42 -20.09 -0.60
C LYS A 81 9.28 -21.50 -0.02
N ASN A 82 10.16 -22.42 -0.43
CA ASN A 82 10.14 -23.81 0.02
C ASN A 82 8.76 -24.49 -0.17
N GLY A 83 8.09 -24.20 -1.30
CA GLY A 83 6.76 -24.72 -1.60
C GLY A 83 5.61 -24.09 -0.79
N LYS A 84 5.88 -23.08 0.04
CA LYS A 84 4.88 -22.39 0.86
C LYS A 84 4.68 -20.94 0.41
N CYS A 85 3.43 -20.51 0.37
CA CYS A 85 3.08 -19.10 0.16
C CYS A 85 3.41 -18.30 1.42
N THR A 86 4.25 -17.28 1.28
CA THR A 86 4.67 -16.39 2.37
C THR A 86 4.22 -14.97 2.06
N CYS A 87 3.44 -14.35 2.94
CA CYS A 87 3.07 -12.94 2.83
C CYS A 87 4.18 -12.06 3.41
N LEU A 88 4.53 -10.99 2.67
CA LEU A 88 5.61 -10.08 3.02
C LEU A 88 5.11 -8.76 3.62
N GLN A 89 3.81 -8.48 3.50
CA GLN A 89 3.20 -7.27 4.02
C GLN A 89 2.54 -7.55 5.37
N SER A 90 2.67 -6.62 6.32
CA SER A 90 2.09 -6.72 7.66
C SER A 90 0.62 -6.31 7.73
N ARG A 91 0.14 -5.59 6.70
CA ARG A 91 -1.20 -5.02 6.62
C ARG A 91 -1.61 -4.78 5.18
N SER A 92 -2.91 -4.54 4.98
CA SER A 92 -3.41 -4.00 3.72
C SER A 92 -3.24 -2.47 3.66
N TYR A 93 -3.04 -1.96 2.44
CA TYR A 93 -2.85 -0.54 2.16
C TYR A 93 -3.97 -0.04 1.24
N SER A 94 -4.81 0.84 1.77
CA SER A 94 -5.93 1.44 1.05
C SER A 94 -5.55 2.80 0.46
N PHE A 95 -5.91 3.01 -0.81
CA PHE A 95 -5.70 4.24 -1.56
C PHE A 95 -7.05 4.78 -2.03
N SER A 96 -7.34 6.03 -1.67
CA SER A 96 -8.45 6.81 -2.20
C SER A 96 -8.04 8.27 -2.36
N LEU A 97 -8.71 9.00 -3.27
CA LEU A 97 -8.49 10.44 -3.44
C LEU A 97 -9.22 11.29 -2.39
N GLU A 98 -10.04 10.68 -1.53
CA GLU A 98 -10.83 11.37 -0.51
C GLU A 98 -9.94 12.20 0.43
N GLU A 99 -8.90 11.59 1.00
CA GLU A 99 -7.99 12.28 1.92
C GLU A 99 -7.13 13.34 1.20
N TYR A 100 -6.78 13.10 -0.07
CA TYR A 100 -6.12 14.11 -0.89
C TYR A 100 -7.01 15.35 -1.04
N PHE A 101 -8.28 15.19 -1.42
CA PHE A 101 -9.21 16.32 -1.56
C PHE A 101 -9.50 17.00 -0.22
N ARG A 102 -9.61 16.23 0.87
CA ARG A 102 -9.76 16.77 2.23
C ARG A 102 -8.61 17.73 2.56
N ARG A 103 -7.36 17.31 2.32
CA ARG A 103 -6.17 18.15 2.54
C ARG A 103 -6.14 19.38 1.63
N VAL A 104 -6.48 19.23 0.35
CA VAL A 104 -6.55 20.36 -0.60
C VAL A 104 -7.60 21.40 -0.18
N LYS A 105 -8.72 20.97 0.39
CA LYS A 105 -9.76 21.85 0.94
C LYS A 105 -9.36 22.55 2.25
N GLY A 106 -8.21 22.23 2.83
CA GLY A 106 -7.77 22.76 4.12
C GLY A 106 -8.46 22.10 5.33
N GLU A 107 -9.16 20.99 5.13
CA GLU A 107 -9.76 20.19 6.20
C GLU A 107 -8.64 19.37 6.89
N CYS A 108 -7.76 20.05 7.63
CA CYS A 108 -6.73 19.40 8.43
C CYS A 108 -7.37 18.75 9.67
N ASN A 109 -7.18 17.44 9.86
CA ASN A 109 -7.45 16.81 11.15
C ASN A 109 -6.57 17.47 12.21
N SER A 110 -7.17 18.30 13.07
CA SER A 110 -6.49 19.07 14.11
C SER A 110 -5.85 18.16 15.16
N ARG A 111 -4.63 17.65 14.93
CA ARG A 111 -3.88 16.88 15.95
C ARG A 111 -2.38 17.14 16.01
N ASN A 112 -1.91 18.31 15.57
CA ASN A 112 -0.51 18.74 15.76
C ASN A 112 -0.36 20.00 16.64
N ASN A 113 -1.29 20.27 17.56
CA ASN A 113 -1.19 21.39 18.52
C ASN A 113 -1.18 20.87 19.97
N GLN A 114 -0.17 20.09 20.35
CA GLN A 114 0.03 19.73 21.76
C GLN A 114 1.46 19.89 22.27
N TYR A 115 2.28 20.71 21.60
CA TYR A 115 3.47 21.29 22.20
C TYR A 115 3.54 22.76 21.77
N CYS A 116 3.87 23.65 22.71
CA CYS A 116 3.85 25.13 22.60
C CYS A 116 2.53 25.84 22.97
N ARG A 117 1.97 25.53 24.15
CA ARG A 117 1.37 26.54 25.01
C ARG A 117 1.84 26.29 26.44
N ASN A 118 3.00 26.87 26.77
CA ASN A 118 3.44 27.20 28.12
C ASN A 118 4.61 28.20 27.97
N ALA A 119 4.25 29.44 27.68
CA ALA A 119 5.10 30.61 27.89
C ALA A 119 4.13 31.77 28.19
N GLY A 120 3.70 31.79 29.45
CA GLY A 120 3.05 32.90 30.12
C GLY A 120 3.83 33.17 31.39
#